data_AF-A0A139A023-F1
#
_entry.id   AF-A0A139A023-F1
#
_cell.length_a   1.000
_cell.length_b   1.000
_cell.length_c   1.000
_cell.angle_alpha   90.00
_cell.angle_beta   90.00
_cell.angle_gamma   90.00
#
_symmetry.space_group_name_H-M   'P 1'
#
loop_
_entity.id
_entity.type
_entity.pdbx_description
1 polymer ?
#
loop_
_entity_poly.entity_id
_entity_poly.type
_entity_poly.pdbx_seq_one_letter_code
_entity_poly.pdbx_strand_id
1 'polypeptide(L)'
;MEEDIAKLQVLPEVQDKARLVMEAGLKLSRQAQARATEQLRTRTEEDKAVSRAHDELNTRVYGLRSEHERLKADVARLRAESAAQDEKLSTLSTIFEQMQEDKQLWAAERELFAEEAAEAIEMVMLKADGGQIKLQELWRRQDEQFAVLKKEAKELRDEETENKIVALWDAQITRPVGEVENAASITTWTEMRTVVAHDFHIEAGIAFGNLRTFAPQHLRVRRQLRPEFSQMKVSDVPFAKGLYRSAWYCTSDSNTVCVAKKFHLEITFEKDNECALKVIYTTILAEMFARAFTAALRSAMDAAGADSEGDEDWTPWRVSYLIPSLVKDGNRVWLVEEMLPEFHRWSDNATRFVLNEEEGRVLAAFTHWSYHHSGQRLIVTDHQGFSSGTRQLRMTDPSVHLLHADFQSLVHYNDGNNEEQGRHDFEDGHTCTPWCQLLGLEHMEAPPAQDTDADNDEE
;
A
#
# COMPACT_ATOMS: atom_id res chain seq x y z
N MET A 1 -93.28 25.07 90.71
CA MET A 1 -92.78 26.45 90.51
C MET A 1 -91.32 26.59 90.91
N GLU A 2 -90.91 26.40 92.18
CA GLU A 2 -89.47 26.42 92.54
C GLU A 2 -88.67 25.27 91.90
N GLU A 3 -89.26 24.08 91.80
CA GLU A 3 -88.66 22.92 91.13
C GLU A 3 -88.55 23.08 89.59
N ASP A 4 -89.42 23.90 89.00
CA ASP A 4 -89.41 24.20 87.56
C ASP A 4 -88.41 25.32 87.23
N ILE A 5 -88.19 26.27 88.16
CA ILE A 5 -87.15 27.31 88.07
C ILE A 5 -85.75 26.68 88.23
N ALA A 6 -85.59 25.69 89.10
CA ALA A 6 -84.34 24.94 89.24
C ALA A 6 -83.99 24.18 87.95
N LYS A 7 -84.98 23.60 87.24
CA LYS A 7 -84.78 22.97 85.92
C LYS A 7 -84.41 23.96 84.80
N LEU A 8 -84.90 25.21 84.90
CA LEU A 8 -84.55 26.30 83.98
C LEU A 8 -83.14 26.87 84.22
N GLN A 9 -82.57 26.75 85.43
CA GLN A 9 -81.21 27.19 85.74
C GLN A 9 -80.10 26.27 85.17
N VAL A 10 -80.41 25.01 84.86
CA VAL A 10 -79.44 24.03 84.29
C VAL A 10 -79.35 24.14 82.75
N LEU A 11 -80.30 24.83 82.11
CA LEU A 11 -80.40 24.95 80.65
C LEU A 11 -79.19 25.61 79.97
N PRO A 12 -78.59 26.70 80.51
CA PRO A 12 -77.38 27.29 79.94
C PRO A 12 -76.19 26.34 79.95
N GLU A 13 -75.99 25.57 81.02
CA GLU A 13 -74.89 24.59 81.11
C GLU A 13 -75.08 23.43 80.12
N VAL A 14 -76.32 22.97 79.94
CA VAL A 14 -76.64 21.93 78.94
C VAL A 14 -76.45 22.47 77.52
N GLN A 15 -76.84 23.71 77.25
CA GLN A 15 -76.63 24.38 75.96
C GLN A 15 -75.13 24.59 75.66
N ASP A 16 -74.33 25.01 76.65
CA ASP A 16 -72.88 25.15 76.48
C ASP A 16 -72.20 23.80 76.25
N LYS A 17 -72.60 22.74 76.98
CA LYS A 17 -72.10 21.37 76.75
C LYS A 17 -72.50 20.87 75.36
N ALA A 18 -73.74 21.10 74.93
CA ALA A 18 -74.19 20.74 73.58
C ALA A 18 -73.41 21.49 72.50
N ARG A 19 -73.14 22.80 72.70
CA ARG A 19 -72.30 23.60 71.79
C ARG A 19 -70.89 23.05 71.70
N LEU A 20 -70.25 22.73 72.83
CA LEU A 20 -68.91 22.15 72.86
C LEU A 20 -68.84 20.80 72.14
N VAL A 21 -69.86 19.95 72.30
CA VAL A 21 -69.96 18.66 71.58
C VAL A 21 -70.14 18.88 70.08
N MET A 22 -70.99 19.83 69.67
CA MET A 22 -71.17 20.17 68.24
C MET A 22 -69.90 20.76 67.62
N GLU A 23 -69.19 21.65 68.33
CA GLU A 23 -67.91 22.21 67.90
C GLU A 23 -66.82 21.14 67.78
N ALA A 24 -66.75 20.21 68.75
CA ALA A 24 -65.85 19.07 68.70
C ALA A 24 -66.19 18.13 67.52
N GLY A 25 -67.48 17.87 67.28
CA GLY A 25 -67.96 17.08 66.14
C GLY A 25 -67.62 17.72 64.80
N LEU A 26 -67.85 19.03 64.65
CA LEU A 26 -67.47 19.82 63.47
C LEU A 26 -65.95 19.81 63.26
N LYS A 27 -65.17 19.93 64.34
CA LYS A 27 -63.70 19.88 64.28
C LYS A 27 -63.22 18.50 63.81
N LEU A 28 -63.78 17.42 64.36
CA LEU A 28 -63.47 16.05 63.92
C LEU A 28 -63.90 15.82 62.46
N SER A 29 -65.07 16.30 62.05
CA SER A 29 -65.53 16.21 60.66
C SER A 29 -64.62 16.96 59.70
N ARG A 30 -64.18 18.18 60.04
CA ARG A 30 -63.23 18.95 59.24
C ARG A 30 -61.87 18.26 59.16
N GLN A 31 -61.39 17.67 60.25
CA GLN A 31 -60.16 16.89 60.26
C GLN A 31 -60.26 15.64 59.38
N ALA A 32 -61.38 14.92 59.45
CA ALA A 32 -61.64 13.75 58.60
C ALA A 32 -61.70 14.15 57.11
N GLN A 33 -62.41 15.24 56.79
CA GLN A 33 -62.48 15.77 55.42
C GLN A 33 -61.11 16.22 54.90
N ALA A 34 -60.31 16.89 55.75
CA ALA A 34 -58.95 17.29 55.39
C ALA A 34 -58.06 16.08 55.10
N ARG A 35 -58.13 15.02 55.94
CA ARG A 35 -57.40 13.76 55.70
C ARG A 35 -57.83 13.08 54.40
N ALA A 36 -59.14 13.00 54.15
CA ALA A 36 -59.67 12.41 52.92
C ALA A 36 -59.24 13.20 51.67
N THR A 37 -59.24 14.53 51.76
CA THR A 37 -58.79 15.42 50.67
C THR A 37 -57.30 15.22 50.40
N GLU A 38 -56.47 15.14 51.45
CA GLU A 38 -55.04 14.91 51.31
C GLU A 38 -54.76 13.52 50.72
N GLN A 39 -55.44 12.47 51.19
CA GLN A 39 -55.33 11.13 50.59
C GLN A 39 -55.71 11.10 49.11
N LEU A 40 -56.77 11.82 48.72
CA LEU A 40 -57.17 11.93 47.31
C LEU A 40 -56.13 12.69 46.48
N ARG A 41 -55.54 13.75 47.05
CA ARG A 41 -54.44 14.49 46.43
C ARG A 41 -53.23 13.58 46.20
N THR A 42 -52.80 12.83 47.22
CA THR A 42 -51.70 11.87 47.11
C THR A 42 -51.98 10.82 46.03
N ARG A 43 -53.16 10.20 46.01
CA ARG A 43 -53.54 9.23 44.96
C ARG A 43 -53.55 9.85 43.57
N THR A 44 -54.03 11.09 43.43
CA THR A 44 -54.02 11.79 42.14
C THR A 44 -52.58 12.07 41.66
N GLU A 45 -51.66 12.35 42.58
CA GLU A 45 -50.24 12.52 42.26
C GLU A 45 -49.58 11.18 41.87
N GLU A 46 -49.92 10.09 42.56
CA GLU A 46 -49.49 8.72 42.22
C GLU A 46 -50.00 8.31 40.83
N ASP A 47 -51.29 8.50 40.54
CA ASP A 47 -51.88 8.18 39.23
C ASP A 47 -51.22 8.98 38.09
N LYS A 48 -50.91 10.27 38.33
CA LYS A 48 -50.15 11.09 37.38
C LYS A 48 -48.72 10.58 37.18
N ALA A 49 -48.08 10.10 38.24
CA ALA A 49 -46.74 9.51 38.14
C ALA A 49 -46.77 8.21 37.33
N VAL A 50 -47.76 7.34 37.56
CA VAL A 50 -47.96 6.11 36.78
C VAL A 50 -48.27 6.41 35.32
N SER A 51 -49.13 7.39 35.03
CA SER A 51 -49.43 7.81 33.65
C SER A 51 -48.17 8.28 32.91
N ARG A 52 -47.33 9.11 33.55
CA ARG A 52 -46.07 9.57 32.95
C ARG A 52 -45.11 8.41 32.68
N ALA A 53 -44.96 7.49 33.63
CA ALA A 53 -44.13 6.30 33.45
C ALA A 53 -44.64 5.41 32.30
N HIS A 54 -45.97 5.31 32.13
CA HIS A 54 -46.57 4.58 31.01
C HIS A 54 -46.28 5.24 29.66
N ASP A 55 -46.38 6.58 29.57
CA ASP A 55 -46.08 7.32 28.34
C ASP A 55 -44.59 7.23 27.95
N GLU A 56 -43.69 7.28 28.94
CA GLU A 56 -42.25 7.05 28.75
C GLU A 56 -41.96 5.64 28.25
N LEU A 57 -42.61 4.63 28.83
CA LEU A 57 -42.48 3.24 28.40
C LEU A 57 -42.97 3.05 26.96
N ASN A 58 -44.13 3.61 26.62
CA ASN A 58 -44.67 3.56 25.26
C ASN A 58 -43.73 4.20 24.26
N THR A 59 -43.19 5.39 24.58
CA THR A 59 -42.21 6.08 23.74
C THR A 59 -40.98 5.20 23.49
N ARG A 60 -40.47 4.54 24.53
CA ARG A 60 -39.34 3.61 24.42
C ARG A 60 -39.68 2.39 23.56
N VAL A 61 -40.87 1.81 23.71
CA VAL A 61 -41.33 0.67 22.90
C VAL A 61 -41.45 1.06 21.42
N TYR A 62 -41.97 2.24 21.11
CA TYR A 62 -42.02 2.74 19.73
C TYR A 62 -40.62 2.96 19.14
N GLY A 63 -39.69 3.51 19.94
CA GLY A 63 -38.29 3.66 19.53
C GLY A 63 -37.63 2.33 19.18
N LEU A 64 -37.76 1.33 20.07
CA LEU A 64 -37.23 -0.02 19.85
C LEU A 64 -37.85 -0.70 18.64
N ARG A 65 -39.15 -0.51 18.38
CA ARG A 65 -39.82 -1.06 17.20
C ARG A 65 -39.30 -0.45 15.91
N SER A 66 -39.07 0.86 15.89
CA SER A 66 -38.47 1.56 14.74
C SER A 66 -37.06 1.06 14.46
N GLU A 67 -36.24 0.91 15.51
CA GLU A 67 -34.89 0.37 15.41
C GLU A 67 -34.88 -1.09 14.91
N HIS A 68 -35.81 -1.92 15.38
CA HIS A 68 -35.96 -3.30 14.91
C HIS A 68 -36.29 -3.37 13.41
N GLU A 69 -37.21 -2.54 12.91
CA GLU A 69 -37.52 -2.50 11.48
C GLU A 69 -36.34 -1.99 10.64
N ARG A 70 -35.57 -1.01 11.15
CA ARG A 70 -34.32 -0.57 10.50
C ARG A 70 -33.31 -1.72 10.40
N LEU A 71 -33.04 -2.41 11.50
CA LEU A 71 -32.11 -3.55 11.53
C LEU A 71 -32.56 -4.68 10.61
N LYS A 72 -33.87 -4.95 10.55
CA LYS A 72 -34.45 -5.93 9.62
C LYS A 72 -34.20 -5.56 8.16
N ALA A 73 -34.32 -4.27 7.81
CA ALA A 73 -34.01 -3.79 6.47
C ALA A 73 -32.51 -3.90 6.15
N ASP A 74 -31.62 -3.59 7.10
CA ASP A 74 -30.18 -3.75 6.94
C ASP A 74 -29.78 -5.22 6.73
N VAL A 75 -30.36 -6.16 7.49
CA VAL A 75 -30.14 -7.60 7.31
C VAL A 75 -30.62 -8.07 5.92
N ALA A 76 -31.75 -7.55 5.44
CA ALA A 76 -32.23 -7.86 4.10
C ALA A 76 -31.27 -7.35 3.01
N ARG A 77 -30.74 -6.13 3.17
CA ARG A 77 -29.72 -5.57 2.26
C ARG A 77 -28.46 -6.43 2.24
N LEU A 78 -27.91 -6.76 3.42
CA LEU A 78 -26.70 -7.57 3.53
C LEU A 78 -26.87 -8.98 2.92
N ARG A 79 -28.05 -9.59 3.07
CA ARG A 79 -28.36 -10.86 2.40
C ARG A 79 -28.40 -10.73 0.88
N ALA A 80 -28.94 -9.64 0.35
CA ALA A 80 -28.95 -9.37 -1.09
C ALA A 80 -27.52 -9.13 -1.62
N GLU A 81 -26.69 -8.39 -0.88
CA GLU A 81 -25.27 -8.18 -1.21
C GLU A 81 -24.47 -9.50 -1.19
N SER A 82 -24.70 -10.36 -0.20
CA SER A 82 -24.09 -11.69 -0.11
C SER A 82 -24.48 -12.56 -1.31
N ALA A 83 -25.78 -12.61 -1.66
CA ALA A 83 -26.24 -13.37 -2.82
C ALA A 83 -25.61 -12.88 -4.14
N ALA A 84 -25.45 -11.56 -4.30
CA ALA A 84 -24.77 -10.98 -5.45
C ALA A 84 -23.25 -11.29 -5.47
N GLN A 85 -22.62 -11.49 -4.30
CA GLN A 85 -21.23 -11.95 -4.21
C GLN A 85 -21.11 -13.43 -4.58
N ASP A 86 -22.05 -14.27 -4.15
CA ASP A 86 -22.08 -15.69 -4.50
C ASP A 86 -22.22 -15.90 -6.02
N GLU A 87 -23.06 -15.08 -6.69
CA GLU A 87 -23.19 -15.09 -8.16
C GLU A 87 -21.87 -14.70 -8.86
N LYS A 88 -21.15 -13.71 -8.32
CA LYS A 88 -19.83 -13.32 -8.85
C LYS A 88 -18.79 -14.42 -8.65
N LEU A 89 -18.78 -15.07 -7.48
CA LEU A 89 -17.88 -16.20 -7.21
C LEU A 89 -18.17 -17.38 -8.12
N SER A 90 -19.45 -17.68 -8.37
CA SER A 90 -19.85 -18.70 -9.34
C SER A 90 -19.33 -18.36 -10.74
N THR A 91 -19.46 -17.11 -11.18
CA THR A 91 -18.95 -16.66 -12.49
C THR A 91 -17.43 -16.80 -12.58
N LEU A 92 -16.70 -16.43 -11.52
CA LEU A 92 -15.24 -16.57 -11.47
C LEU A 92 -14.81 -18.05 -11.49
N SER A 93 -15.56 -18.95 -10.84
CA SER A 93 -15.31 -20.40 -10.89
C SER A 93 -15.41 -20.92 -12.32
N THR A 94 -16.46 -20.52 -13.06
CA THR A 94 -16.63 -20.90 -14.47
C THR A 94 -15.50 -20.36 -15.36
N ILE A 95 -15.06 -19.12 -15.14
CA ILE A 95 -13.90 -18.56 -15.87
C ILE A 95 -12.63 -19.35 -15.56
N PHE A 96 -12.41 -19.73 -14.29
CA PHE A 96 -11.25 -20.51 -13.89
C PHE A 96 -11.25 -21.91 -14.53
N GLU A 97 -12.41 -22.58 -14.57
CA GLU A 97 -12.58 -23.86 -15.27
C GLU A 97 -12.24 -23.71 -16.76
N GLN A 98 -12.75 -22.69 -17.44
CA GLN A 98 -12.42 -22.40 -18.84
C GLN A 98 -10.91 -22.16 -19.04
N MET A 99 -10.26 -21.42 -18.14
CA MET A 99 -8.82 -21.19 -18.21
C MET A 99 -8.01 -22.49 -18.05
N GLN A 100 -8.48 -23.45 -17.25
CA GLN A 100 -7.83 -24.76 -17.13
C GLN A 100 -7.99 -25.58 -18.41
N GLU A 101 -9.17 -25.54 -19.04
CA GLU A 101 -9.40 -26.18 -20.35
C GLU A 101 -8.50 -25.57 -21.43
N ASP A 102 -8.43 -24.24 -21.52
CA ASP A 102 -7.58 -23.52 -22.47
C ASP A 102 -6.09 -23.86 -22.23
N LYS A 103 -5.66 -23.97 -20.97
CA LYS A 103 -4.28 -24.38 -20.63
C LYS A 103 -3.98 -25.81 -21.11
N GLN A 104 -4.93 -26.73 -21.01
CA GLN A 104 -4.77 -28.09 -21.52
C GLN A 104 -4.70 -28.13 -23.04
N LEU A 105 -5.54 -27.34 -23.73
CA LEU A 105 -5.48 -27.18 -25.18
C LEU A 105 -4.13 -26.62 -25.64
N TRP A 106 -3.63 -25.58 -24.99
CA TRP A 106 -2.31 -25.01 -25.27
C TRP A 106 -1.16 -25.99 -25.03
N ALA A 107 -1.25 -26.82 -23.98
CA ALA A 107 -0.26 -27.86 -23.73
C ALA A 107 -0.26 -28.91 -24.86
N ALA A 108 -1.44 -29.34 -25.31
CA ALA A 108 -1.58 -30.28 -26.42
C ALA A 108 -1.10 -29.69 -27.75
N GLU A 109 -1.41 -28.42 -28.05
CA GLU A 109 -0.89 -27.72 -29.23
C GLU A 109 0.63 -27.62 -29.21
N ARG A 110 1.21 -27.35 -28.03
CA ARG A 110 2.66 -27.27 -27.86
C ARG A 110 3.35 -28.62 -28.07
N GLU A 111 2.74 -29.72 -27.64
CA GLU A 111 3.25 -31.07 -27.94
C GLU A 111 3.21 -31.36 -29.45
N LEU A 112 2.11 -31.01 -30.13
CA LEU A 112 1.99 -31.16 -31.58
C LEU A 112 3.06 -30.35 -32.34
N PHE A 113 3.26 -29.08 -31.95
CA PHE A 113 4.32 -28.25 -32.55
C PHE A 113 5.73 -28.78 -32.26
N ALA A 114 5.95 -29.39 -31.09
CA ALA A 114 7.24 -29.99 -30.77
C ALA A 114 7.53 -31.22 -31.64
N GLU A 115 6.52 -32.04 -31.95
CA GLU A 115 6.63 -33.16 -32.89
C GLU A 115 6.93 -32.66 -34.31
N GLU A 116 6.16 -31.69 -34.82
CA GLU A 116 6.41 -31.10 -36.15
C GLU A 116 7.79 -30.45 -36.25
N ALA A 117 8.23 -29.75 -35.20
CA ALA A 117 9.55 -29.16 -35.14
C ALA A 117 10.66 -30.23 -35.09
N ALA A 118 10.46 -31.33 -34.37
CA ALA A 118 11.40 -32.45 -34.35
C ALA A 118 11.53 -33.10 -35.74
N GLU A 119 10.43 -33.34 -36.45
CA GLU A 119 10.43 -33.84 -37.83
C GLU A 119 11.12 -32.87 -38.79
N ALA A 120 10.87 -31.56 -38.65
CA ALA A 120 11.52 -30.53 -39.44
C ALA A 120 13.02 -30.46 -39.16
N ILE A 121 13.43 -30.58 -37.89
CA ILE A 121 14.85 -30.64 -37.49
C ILE A 121 15.50 -31.89 -38.06
N GLU A 122 14.88 -33.06 -37.98
CA GLU A 122 15.40 -34.30 -38.57
C GLU A 122 15.59 -34.18 -40.09
N MET A 123 14.61 -33.61 -40.79
CA MET A 123 14.69 -33.29 -42.22
C MET A 123 15.79 -32.28 -42.56
N VAL A 124 16.04 -31.30 -41.68
CA VAL A 124 17.14 -30.33 -41.84
C VAL A 124 18.49 -30.98 -41.53
N MET A 125 18.59 -31.85 -40.53
CA MET A 125 19.82 -32.59 -40.21
C MET A 125 20.22 -33.55 -41.33
N LEU A 126 19.26 -34.25 -41.94
CA LEU A 126 19.47 -35.09 -43.13
C LEU A 126 19.97 -34.29 -44.36
N LYS A 127 19.64 -33.00 -44.45
CA LYS A 127 20.19 -32.08 -45.46
C LYS A 127 21.51 -31.43 -45.03
N ALA A 128 21.76 -31.31 -43.73
CA ALA A 128 22.92 -30.65 -43.14
C ALA A 128 24.17 -31.53 -43.15
N ASP A 129 24.08 -32.86 -43.29
CA ASP A 129 25.26 -33.73 -43.47
C ASP A 129 26.09 -33.36 -44.73
N GLY A 130 25.47 -32.75 -45.75
CA GLY A 130 26.18 -32.16 -46.89
C GLY A 130 26.71 -30.73 -46.65
N GLY A 131 26.20 -30.03 -45.64
CA GLY A 131 26.49 -28.62 -45.33
C GLY A 131 27.46 -28.39 -44.18
N GLN A 132 27.49 -29.29 -43.18
CA GLN A 132 28.35 -29.18 -41.99
C GLN A 132 29.84 -29.20 -42.35
N ILE A 133 30.22 -29.99 -43.36
CA ILE A 133 31.58 -30.04 -43.91
C ILE A 133 31.99 -28.67 -44.48
N LYS A 134 31.07 -27.97 -45.14
CA LYS A 134 31.33 -26.67 -45.78
C LYS A 134 31.39 -25.51 -44.79
N LEU A 135 30.61 -25.61 -43.70
CA LEU A 135 30.57 -24.62 -42.63
C LEU A 135 31.81 -24.68 -41.72
N GLN A 136 32.28 -25.89 -41.40
CA GLN A 136 33.54 -26.07 -40.67
C GLN A 136 34.74 -25.51 -41.45
N GLU A 137 34.74 -25.63 -42.78
CA GLU A 137 35.80 -25.07 -43.62
C GLU A 137 35.78 -23.52 -43.70
N LEU A 138 34.58 -22.91 -43.60
CA LEU A 138 34.43 -21.46 -43.52
C LEU A 138 34.82 -20.89 -42.16
N TRP A 139 34.46 -21.56 -41.05
CA TRP A 139 34.89 -21.16 -39.70
C TRP A 139 36.41 -21.24 -39.56
N ARG A 140 37.05 -22.30 -40.07
CA ARG A 140 38.51 -22.42 -40.08
C ARG A 140 39.19 -21.24 -40.79
N ARG A 141 38.62 -20.78 -41.92
CA ARG A 141 39.12 -19.61 -42.65
C ARG A 141 38.89 -18.29 -41.91
N GLN A 142 37.77 -18.17 -41.20
CA GLN A 142 37.44 -16.98 -40.42
C GLN A 142 38.36 -16.85 -39.19
N ASP A 143 38.65 -17.95 -38.50
CA ASP A 143 39.58 -17.97 -37.36
C ASP A 143 41.01 -17.64 -37.79
N GLU A 144 41.45 -18.15 -38.95
CA GLU A 144 42.74 -17.77 -39.56
C GLU A 144 42.82 -16.26 -39.85
N GLN A 145 41.74 -15.64 -40.34
CA GLN A 145 41.68 -14.19 -40.58
C GLN A 145 41.64 -13.37 -39.28
N PHE A 146 40.90 -13.83 -38.27
CA PHE A 146 40.85 -13.17 -36.96
C PHE A 146 42.19 -13.25 -36.24
N ALA A 147 42.94 -14.35 -36.38
CA ALA A 147 44.29 -14.47 -35.81
C ALA A 147 45.27 -13.46 -36.41
N VAL A 148 45.16 -13.17 -37.72
CA VAL A 148 45.96 -12.13 -38.40
C VAL A 148 45.57 -10.74 -37.89
N LEU A 149 44.28 -10.41 -37.85
CA LEU A 149 43.80 -9.11 -37.37
C LEU A 149 44.12 -8.87 -35.90
N LYS A 150 44.08 -9.90 -35.05
CA LYS A 150 44.42 -9.80 -33.62
C LYS A 150 45.92 -9.59 -33.41
N LYS A 151 46.76 -10.10 -34.32
CA LYS A 151 48.19 -9.85 -34.35
C LYS A 151 48.50 -8.41 -34.77
N GLU A 152 47.85 -7.92 -35.83
CA GLU A 152 47.99 -6.54 -36.30
C GLU A 152 47.45 -5.52 -35.28
N ALA A 153 46.31 -5.80 -34.65
CA ALA A 153 45.74 -4.96 -33.60
C ALA A 153 46.62 -4.92 -32.33
N LYS A 154 47.36 -6.00 -32.05
CA LYS A 154 48.33 -6.04 -30.93
C LYS A 154 49.59 -5.21 -31.25
N GLU A 155 49.95 -5.10 -32.52
CA GLU A 155 51.06 -4.27 -33.00
C GLU A 155 50.69 -2.77 -33.10
N LEU A 156 49.38 -2.45 -33.15
CA LEU A 156 48.84 -1.08 -33.22
C LEU A 156 48.39 -0.48 -31.87
N ARG A 157 48.51 -1.21 -30.76
CA ARG A 157 48.18 -0.69 -29.41
C ARG A 157 49.27 0.29 -28.95
N ASP A 158 49.13 1.57 -29.27
CA ASP A 158 49.72 2.62 -28.44
C ASP A 158 48.76 2.98 -27.30
N GLU A 159 49.35 3.23 -26.14
CA GLU A 159 48.66 3.60 -24.89
C GLU A 159 47.98 4.98 -24.99
N GLU A 160 48.33 5.79 -26.00
CA GLU A 160 47.79 7.13 -26.22
C GLU A 160 46.36 7.07 -26.80
N THR A 161 46.07 6.06 -27.63
CA THR A 161 44.77 5.88 -28.27
C THR A 161 43.71 5.36 -27.29
N GLU A 162 44.11 4.46 -26.38
CA GLU A 162 43.24 3.92 -25.34
C GLU A 162 42.85 5.00 -24.32
N ASN A 163 43.81 5.85 -23.93
CA ASN A 163 43.57 7.00 -23.07
C ASN A 163 42.70 8.10 -23.72
N LYS A 164 42.80 8.30 -25.05
CA LYS A 164 41.92 9.23 -25.79
C LYS A 164 40.47 8.76 -25.83
N ILE A 165 40.23 7.45 -25.94
CA ILE A 165 38.85 6.89 -25.95
C ILE A 165 38.21 7.05 -24.57
N VAL A 166 38.96 6.79 -23.49
CA VAL A 166 38.48 7.00 -22.11
C VAL A 166 38.23 8.49 -21.84
N ALA A 167 39.13 9.38 -22.27
CA ALA A 167 38.95 10.83 -22.09
C ALA A 167 37.74 11.40 -22.88
N LEU A 168 37.46 10.86 -24.08
CA LEU A 168 36.28 11.25 -24.86
C LEU A 168 34.98 10.75 -24.22
N TRP A 169 35.02 9.59 -23.58
CA TRP A 169 33.89 9.03 -22.84
C TRP A 169 33.58 9.85 -21.59
N ASP A 170 34.59 10.22 -20.81
CA ASP A 170 34.43 11.03 -19.59
C ASP A 170 33.96 12.47 -19.90
N ALA A 171 34.46 13.06 -20.99
CA ALA A 171 34.04 14.41 -21.43
C ALA A 171 32.56 14.48 -21.87
N GLN A 172 31.93 13.34 -22.17
CA GLN A 172 30.55 13.26 -22.63
C GLN A 172 29.55 13.14 -21.46
N ILE A 173 30.01 12.74 -20.28
CA ILE A 173 29.17 12.48 -19.10
C ILE A 173 29.05 13.73 -18.18
N THR A 174 29.99 14.67 -18.23
CA THR A 174 30.07 15.80 -17.26
C THR A 174 29.47 17.14 -17.72
N ARG A 175 28.50 17.19 -18.65
CA ARG A 175 27.87 18.47 -19.01
C ARG A 175 26.87 18.93 -17.94
N PRO A 176 27.02 20.14 -17.34
CA PRO A 176 26.07 20.67 -16.36
C PRO A 176 24.71 20.99 -17.00
N VAL A 177 23.65 20.80 -16.23
CA VAL A 177 22.22 20.93 -16.61
C VAL A 177 21.79 22.36 -17.01
N GLY A 178 22.69 23.35 -16.95
CA GLY A 178 22.35 24.78 -17.09
C GLY A 178 22.42 25.39 -18.49
N GLU A 179 22.96 24.71 -19.51
CA GLU A 179 23.17 25.30 -20.84
C GLU A 179 22.59 24.43 -21.96
N VAL A 180 21.26 24.42 -22.07
CA VAL A 180 20.55 23.86 -23.25
C VAL A 180 19.65 24.94 -23.84
N GLU A 181 20.24 26.09 -24.23
CA GLU A 181 19.50 27.14 -24.95
C GLU A 181 19.82 27.19 -26.45
N ASN A 182 20.77 26.39 -26.98
CA ASN A 182 21.14 26.47 -28.41
C ASN A 182 21.55 25.12 -29.05
N ALA A 183 20.82 24.04 -28.79
CA ALA A 183 20.93 22.81 -29.60
C ALA A 183 19.94 22.88 -30.78
N ALA A 184 20.44 23.23 -31.95
CA ALA A 184 19.69 23.21 -33.20
C ALA A 184 19.16 21.80 -33.51
N SER A 185 17.83 21.68 -33.50
CA SER A 185 16.98 20.78 -34.29
C SER A 185 17.60 19.45 -34.75
N ILE A 186 17.66 18.48 -33.85
CA ILE A 186 17.31 17.11 -34.19
C ILE A 186 16.32 16.69 -33.12
N THR A 187 15.04 16.70 -33.47
CA THR A 187 13.97 16.26 -32.57
C THR A 187 13.00 15.44 -33.39
N THR A 188 13.22 14.13 -33.41
CA THR A 188 12.28 13.16 -33.97
C THR A 188 11.32 12.72 -32.88
N TRP A 189 10.20 13.43 -32.77
CA TRP A 189 9.20 13.19 -31.74
C TRP A 189 8.50 11.83 -31.95
N THR A 190 8.52 10.97 -30.93
CA THR A 190 7.61 9.80 -30.86
C THR A 190 6.41 10.17 -29.99
N GLU A 191 5.19 10.06 -30.55
CA GLU A 191 3.92 10.38 -29.89
C GLU A 191 3.33 9.14 -29.21
N MET A 192 3.32 9.10 -27.87
CA MET A 192 2.64 8.02 -27.12
C MET A 192 1.17 8.36 -26.91
N ARG A 193 0.25 7.38 -26.99
CA ARG A 193 -1.20 7.67 -27.02
C ARG A 193 -2.02 7.13 -25.85
N THR A 194 -1.46 6.34 -24.94
CA THR A 194 -2.25 5.73 -23.86
C THR A 194 -1.49 5.71 -22.56
N VAL A 195 -1.97 6.49 -21.58
CA VAL A 195 -1.53 6.46 -20.19
C VAL A 195 -2.55 5.66 -19.38
N VAL A 196 -2.07 4.64 -18.70
CA VAL A 196 -2.91 3.91 -17.76
C VAL A 196 -2.59 4.42 -16.36
N ALA A 197 -3.43 5.35 -15.89
CA ALA A 197 -3.42 5.79 -14.51
C ALA A 197 -4.03 4.70 -13.63
N HIS A 198 -3.39 4.43 -12.49
CA HIS A 198 -3.84 3.42 -11.56
C HIS A 198 -4.42 4.08 -10.31
N ASP A 199 -5.75 4.08 -10.20
CA ASP A 199 -6.44 4.52 -8.98
C ASP A 199 -6.50 3.36 -7.98
N PHE A 200 -5.68 3.43 -6.92
CA PHE A 200 -5.71 2.44 -5.84
C PHE A 200 -6.56 2.93 -4.67
N HIS A 201 -7.77 2.40 -4.56
CA HIS A 201 -8.54 2.49 -3.31
C HIS A 201 -8.10 1.38 -2.36
N ILE A 202 -7.28 1.74 -1.38
CA ILE A 202 -6.98 0.88 -0.23
C ILE A 202 -8.13 1.06 0.75
N GLU A 203 -9.08 0.12 0.78
CA GLU A 203 -10.09 0.09 1.84
C GLU A 203 -9.37 -0.10 3.18
N ALA A 204 -9.53 0.89 4.06
CA ALA A 204 -8.80 1.03 5.30
C ALA A 204 -9.11 -0.08 6.32
N GLY A 205 -8.56 -1.27 6.12
CA GLY A 205 -8.31 -2.24 7.20
C GLY A 205 -7.05 -1.89 8.01
N ILE A 206 -6.23 -0.97 7.51
CA ILE A 206 -4.93 -0.58 8.08
C ILE A 206 -5.08 0.41 9.25
N ALA A 207 -6.27 1.01 9.43
CA ALA A 207 -6.51 1.98 10.51
C ALA A 207 -6.50 1.38 11.93
N PHE A 208 -6.44 0.05 12.09
CA PHE A 208 -6.45 -0.60 13.40
C PHE A 208 -5.34 -1.66 13.53
N GLY A 209 -4.08 -1.19 13.58
CA GLY A 209 -3.05 -1.75 14.47
C GLY A 209 -2.52 -3.16 14.26
N ASN A 210 -2.90 -3.91 13.22
CA ASN A 210 -2.34 -5.24 12.99
C ASN A 210 -2.15 -5.59 11.50
N LEU A 211 -1.07 -5.09 10.90
CA LEU A 211 -0.58 -5.55 9.60
C LEU A 211 -0.13 -7.03 9.63
N ARG A 212 -0.03 -7.67 10.80
CA ARG A 212 0.22 -9.12 10.96
C ARG A 212 -0.82 -10.00 10.26
N THR A 213 -2.07 -9.56 10.13
CA THR A 213 -3.13 -10.31 9.42
C THR A 213 -3.26 -9.92 7.95
N PHE A 214 -2.34 -9.11 7.42
CA PHE A 214 -2.34 -8.76 6.00
C PHE A 214 -2.05 -10.00 5.17
N ALA A 215 -3.06 -10.54 4.53
CA ALA A 215 -2.88 -11.58 3.53
C ALA A 215 -2.97 -10.95 2.12
N PRO A 216 -2.19 -11.41 1.13
CA PRO A 216 -2.17 -10.83 -0.22
C PRO A 216 -3.56 -10.68 -0.85
N GLN A 217 -4.52 -11.56 -0.52
CA GLN A 217 -5.90 -11.45 -0.99
C GLN A 217 -6.65 -10.19 -0.50
N HIS A 218 -6.14 -9.49 0.52
CA HIS A 218 -6.65 -8.19 1.00
C HIS A 218 -6.11 -7.02 0.19
N LEU A 219 -5.05 -7.23 -0.61
CA LEU A 219 -4.65 -6.31 -1.66
C LEU A 219 -5.65 -6.45 -2.82
N ARG A 220 -6.92 -6.13 -2.57
CA ARG A 220 -7.90 -5.87 -3.64
C ARG A 220 -7.53 -4.54 -4.24
N VAL A 221 -6.51 -4.56 -5.10
CA VAL A 221 -6.34 -3.55 -6.13
C VAL A 221 -7.63 -3.59 -6.94
N ARG A 222 -8.57 -2.70 -6.60
CA ARG A 222 -9.64 -2.36 -7.54
C ARG A 222 -8.93 -1.73 -8.72
N ARG A 223 -8.68 -2.57 -9.72
CA ARG A 223 -8.03 -2.22 -10.98
C ARG A 223 -8.98 -1.31 -11.76
N GLN A 224 -9.21 -0.09 -11.27
CA GLN A 224 -9.88 0.93 -12.05
C GLN A 224 -8.80 1.60 -12.87
N LEU A 225 -8.31 0.85 -13.86
CA LEU A 225 -7.48 1.42 -14.93
C LEU A 225 -8.39 2.39 -15.64
N ARG A 226 -8.18 3.68 -15.43
CA ARG A 226 -8.78 4.69 -16.28
C ARG A 226 -7.80 4.88 -17.43
N PRO A 227 -8.10 4.38 -18.64
CA PRO A 227 -7.29 4.74 -19.79
C PRO A 227 -7.46 6.24 -19.97
N GLU A 228 -6.39 6.98 -19.69
CA GLU A 228 -6.27 8.39 -20.02
C GLU A 228 -5.49 8.47 -21.32
N PHE A 229 -6.10 9.05 -22.34
CA PHE A 229 -5.42 9.32 -23.58
C PHE A 229 -4.72 10.66 -23.43
N SER A 230 -3.41 10.65 -23.29
CA SER A 230 -2.57 11.83 -23.38
C SER A 230 -1.48 11.58 -24.40
N GLN A 231 -1.22 12.57 -25.25
CA GLN A 231 -0.02 12.58 -26.06
C GLN A 231 1.18 12.92 -25.17
N MET A 232 2.26 12.18 -25.37
CA MET A 232 3.53 12.49 -24.76
C MET A 232 4.59 12.67 -25.83
N LYS A 233 5.50 13.60 -25.57
CA LYS A 233 6.67 13.88 -26.37
C LYS A 233 7.90 13.38 -25.63
N VAL A 234 8.65 12.46 -26.23
CA VAL A 234 9.84 11.86 -25.61
C VAL A 234 11.10 12.27 -26.36
N SER A 235 12.20 12.49 -25.64
CA SER A 235 13.51 12.80 -26.22
C SER A 235 14.05 11.63 -27.06
N ASP A 236 14.87 11.93 -28.06
CA ASP A 236 15.47 10.89 -28.93
C ASP A 236 16.53 10.03 -28.21
N VAL A 237 17.23 10.62 -27.24
CA VAL A 237 18.36 10.00 -26.53
C VAL A 237 18.00 9.84 -25.05
N PRO A 238 18.31 8.69 -24.42
CA PRO A 238 18.15 8.54 -22.98
C PRO A 238 19.17 9.41 -22.26
N PHE A 239 18.75 10.07 -21.18
CA PHE A 239 19.65 10.86 -20.35
C PHE A 239 20.31 10.02 -19.24
N ALA A 240 19.75 8.86 -18.92
CA ALA A 240 20.32 7.93 -17.95
C ALA A 240 20.09 6.47 -18.37
N LYS A 241 21.00 5.60 -17.93
CA LYS A 241 20.94 4.16 -18.19
C LYS A 241 21.22 3.40 -16.90
N GLY A 242 20.21 2.69 -16.40
CA GLY A 242 20.34 1.73 -15.31
C GLY A 242 20.61 0.31 -15.81
N LEU A 243 20.61 -0.66 -14.89
CA LEU A 243 20.88 -2.07 -15.20
C LEU A 243 19.86 -2.66 -16.18
N TYR A 244 18.56 -2.41 -15.95
CA TYR A 244 17.47 -3.02 -16.73
C TYR A 244 16.77 -2.04 -17.67
N ARG A 245 16.82 -0.74 -17.36
CA ARG A 245 16.05 0.30 -18.04
C ARG A 245 16.91 1.50 -18.39
N SER A 246 16.59 2.14 -19.50
CA SER A 246 17.06 3.49 -19.85
C SER A 246 15.95 4.49 -19.49
N ALA A 247 16.33 5.75 -19.25
CA ALA A 247 15.41 6.83 -18.90
C ALA A 247 15.57 8.00 -19.90
N TRP A 248 14.44 8.52 -20.35
CA TRP A 248 14.32 9.61 -21.32
C TRP A 248 13.53 10.76 -20.72
N TYR A 249 13.87 11.98 -21.14
CA TYR A 249 13.03 13.14 -20.82
C TYR A 249 11.75 13.04 -21.63
N CYS A 250 10.62 13.40 -21.03
CA CYS A 250 9.38 13.54 -21.76
C CYS A 250 8.51 14.68 -21.23
N THR A 251 7.59 15.15 -22.07
CA THR A 251 6.58 16.14 -21.71
C THR A 251 5.20 15.63 -22.09
N SER A 252 4.24 15.80 -21.18
CA SER A 252 2.82 15.52 -21.44
C SER A 252 2.15 16.68 -22.21
N ASP A 253 0.91 16.49 -22.64
CA ASP A 253 0.05 17.54 -23.21
C ASP A 253 -0.12 18.77 -22.31
N SER A 254 -0.05 18.59 -20.99
CA SER A 254 -0.09 19.68 -20.02
C SER A 254 1.25 20.42 -19.87
N ASN A 255 2.24 20.11 -20.72
CA ASN A 255 3.63 20.56 -20.62
C ASN A 255 4.31 20.17 -19.29
N THR A 256 3.82 19.12 -18.62
CA THR A 256 4.45 18.61 -17.40
C THR A 256 5.67 17.80 -17.77
N VAL A 257 6.83 18.13 -17.20
CA VAL A 257 8.09 17.40 -17.42
C VAL A 257 8.07 16.09 -16.63
N CYS A 258 8.30 14.99 -17.34
CA CYS A 258 8.22 13.63 -16.83
C CYS A 258 9.45 12.83 -17.29
N VAL A 259 9.62 11.63 -16.72
CA VAL A 259 10.63 10.65 -17.13
C VAL A 259 9.92 9.45 -17.74
N ALA A 260 10.28 9.08 -18.97
CA ALA A 260 9.85 7.85 -19.61
C ALA A 260 10.98 6.81 -19.50
N LYS A 261 10.68 5.61 -19.01
CA LYS A 261 11.63 4.51 -18.84
C LYS A 261 11.25 3.34 -19.74
N LYS A 262 12.25 2.69 -20.35
CA LYS A 262 12.09 1.54 -21.25
C LYS A 262 13.11 0.45 -20.90
N PHE A 263 12.71 -0.82 -20.98
CA PHE A 263 13.59 -1.96 -20.77
C PHE A 263 14.57 -2.16 -21.95
N HIS A 264 15.82 -2.56 -21.66
CA HIS A 264 16.86 -2.74 -22.69
C HIS A 264 16.64 -3.97 -23.59
N LEU A 265 16.05 -5.02 -23.03
CA LEU A 265 16.05 -6.34 -23.67
C LEU A 265 15.03 -6.44 -24.82
N GLU A 266 14.06 -5.51 -24.90
CA GLU A 266 13.03 -5.41 -25.95
C GLU A 266 12.57 -6.78 -26.48
N ILE A 267 12.24 -7.70 -25.57
CA ILE A 267 12.12 -9.13 -25.93
C ILE A 267 10.85 -9.35 -26.75
N THR A 268 9.73 -8.91 -26.21
CA THR A 268 8.38 -8.98 -26.79
C THR A 268 7.52 -7.97 -26.04
N PHE A 269 6.49 -7.43 -26.68
CA PHE A 269 5.53 -6.53 -26.03
C PHE A 269 4.93 -7.15 -24.76
N GLU A 270 4.58 -8.43 -24.78
CA GLU A 270 3.96 -9.14 -23.67
C GLU A 270 4.89 -9.21 -22.46
N LYS A 271 6.17 -9.58 -22.69
CA LYS A 271 7.19 -9.62 -21.63
C LYS A 271 7.52 -8.24 -21.07
N ASP A 272 7.66 -7.22 -21.94
CA ASP A 272 7.91 -5.86 -21.46
C ASP A 272 6.71 -5.32 -20.66
N ASN A 273 5.49 -5.66 -21.09
CA ASN A 273 4.26 -5.35 -20.35
C ASN A 273 4.21 -6.06 -19.00
N GLU A 274 4.59 -7.34 -18.95
CA GLU A 274 4.72 -8.09 -17.71
C GLU A 274 5.73 -7.40 -16.78
N CYS A 275 6.97 -7.19 -17.23
CA CYS A 275 8.03 -6.53 -16.46
C CYS A 275 7.64 -5.12 -16.00
N ALA A 276 6.92 -4.35 -16.82
CA ALA A 276 6.43 -3.04 -16.40
C ALA A 276 5.39 -3.15 -15.27
N LEU A 277 4.47 -4.11 -15.35
CA LEU A 277 3.50 -4.38 -14.29
C LEU A 277 4.20 -4.83 -13.00
N LYS A 278 5.28 -5.62 -13.09
CA LYS A 278 6.13 -6.01 -11.96
C LYS A 278 6.65 -4.79 -11.19
N VAL A 279 7.26 -3.85 -11.92
CA VAL A 279 7.77 -2.59 -11.33
C VAL A 279 6.63 -1.83 -10.65
N ILE A 280 5.50 -1.65 -11.35
CA ILE A 280 4.34 -0.93 -10.80
C ILE A 280 3.87 -1.57 -9.49
N TYR A 281 3.70 -2.90 -9.45
CA TYR A 281 3.25 -3.61 -8.24
C TYR A 281 4.22 -3.47 -7.08
N THR A 282 5.51 -3.60 -7.33
CA THR A 282 6.56 -3.40 -6.31
C THR A 282 6.52 -1.97 -5.75
N THR A 283 6.38 -0.97 -6.63
CA THR A 283 6.28 0.43 -6.21
C THR A 283 5.02 0.73 -5.39
N ILE A 284 3.88 0.14 -5.74
CA ILE A 284 2.64 0.27 -4.96
C ILE A 284 2.81 -0.33 -3.58
N LEU A 285 3.39 -1.53 -3.49
CA LEU A 285 3.62 -2.19 -2.22
C LEU A 285 4.54 -1.33 -1.31
N ALA A 286 5.61 -0.79 -1.87
CA ALA A 286 6.49 0.14 -1.16
C ALA A 286 5.77 1.42 -0.71
N GLU A 287 4.96 2.05 -1.59
CA GLU A 287 4.16 3.24 -1.26
C GLU A 287 3.17 2.98 -0.12
N MET A 288 2.54 1.81 -0.09
CA MET A 288 1.64 1.42 1.00
C MET A 288 2.36 1.39 2.34
N PHE A 289 3.54 0.78 2.38
CA PHE A 289 4.38 0.76 3.57
C PHE A 289 4.90 2.16 3.92
N ALA A 290 5.27 2.98 2.94
CA ALA A 290 5.75 4.35 3.17
C ALA A 290 4.68 5.26 3.82
N ARG A 291 3.42 5.15 3.38
CA ARG A 291 2.29 5.86 4.00
C ARG A 291 2.04 5.40 5.42
N ALA A 292 2.04 4.09 5.65
CA ALA A 292 1.82 3.51 6.97
C ALA A 292 2.97 3.86 7.94
N PHE A 293 4.21 3.86 7.45
CA PHE A 293 5.38 4.33 8.19
C PHE A 293 5.27 5.81 8.55
N THR A 294 4.92 6.68 7.59
CA THR A 294 4.72 8.12 7.85
C THR A 294 3.67 8.36 8.94
N ALA A 295 2.59 7.58 8.95
CA ALA A 295 1.58 7.65 9.99
C ALA A 295 2.10 7.15 11.35
N ALA A 296 2.77 6.01 11.38
CA ALA A 296 3.36 5.44 12.59
C ALA A 296 4.40 6.38 13.21
N LEU A 297 5.26 6.98 12.38
CA LEU A 297 6.28 7.93 12.80
C LEU A 297 5.65 9.18 13.43
N ARG A 298 4.61 9.74 12.79
CA ARG A 298 3.86 10.87 13.37
C ARG A 298 3.26 10.51 14.73
N SER A 299 2.59 9.37 14.83
CA SER A 299 2.00 8.94 16.10
C SER A 299 3.05 8.71 17.20
N ALA A 300 4.23 8.20 16.86
CA ALA A 300 5.33 8.03 17.81
C ALA A 300 5.91 9.38 18.25
N MET A 301 6.03 10.34 17.33
CA MET A 301 6.44 11.71 17.63
C MET A 301 5.44 12.42 18.54
N ASP A 302 4.14 12.29 18.28
CA ASP A 302 3.07 12.86 19.11
C ASP A 302 3.09 12.25 20.52
N ALA A 303 3.27 10.93 20.62
CA ALA A 303 3.33 10.22 21.90
C ALA A 303 4.57 10.57 22.74
N ALA A 304 5.67 10.98 22.09
CA ALA A 304 6.89 11.45 22.77
C ALA A 304 6.70 12.83 23.43
N GLY A 305 5.52 13.44 23.35
CA GLY A 305 5.22 14.72 24.00
C GLY A 305 5.95 15.90 23.35
N ALA A 306 6.29 15.77 22.09
CA ALA A 306 6.88 16.86 21.35
C ALA A 306 5.77 17.81 20.89
N ASP A 307 5.46 18.75 21.78
CA ASP A 307 4.44 19.76 21.56
C ASP A 307 4.76 20.59 20.30
N SER A 308 3.81 20.58 19.37
CA SER A 308 3.86 21.06 17.99
C SER A 308 3.79 22.58 17.82
N GLU A 309 4.07 23.38 18.85
CA GLU A 309 3.93 24.85 18.78
C GLU A 309 5.30 25.54 18.80
N GLY A 310 6.01 25.48 17.67
CA GLY A 310 7.05 26.46 17.34
C GLY A 310 8.45 25.93 17.04
N ASP A 311 8.69 24.62 17.15
CA ASP A 311 9.97 24.03 16.75
C ASP A 311 9.91 23.54 15.30
N GLU A 312 10.51 24.30 14.37
CA GLU A 312 10.66 23.89 12.97
C GLU A 312 11.38 22.53 12.84
N ASP A 313 12.19 22.17 13.86
CA ASP A 313 12.86 20.87 13.94
C ASP A 313 11.92 19.71 14.28
N TRP A 314 10.62 19.91 14.44
CA TRP A 314 9.65 18.85 14.74
C TRP A 314 8.63 18.54 13.64
N THR A 315 8.94 18.87 12.38
CA THR A 315 8.11 18.41 11.24
C THR A 315 8.32 16.91 11.00
N PRO A 316 7.28 16.06 10.99
CA PRO A 316 7.44 14.63 10.76
C PRO A 316 7.88 14.36 9.31
N TRP A 317 8.81 13.41 9.15
CA TRP A 317 9.22 12.96 7.82
C TRP A 317 8.05 12.35 7.07
N ARG A 318 7.90 12.72 5.80
CA ARG A 318 6.96 12.10 4.86
C ARG A 318 7.73 11.31 3.84
N VAL A 319 7.51 9.99 3.81
CA VAL A 319 8.06 9.09 2.79
C VAL A 319 6.94 8.78 1.80
N SER A 320 7.25 8.87 0.50
CA SER A 320 6.33 8.53 -0.58
C SER A 320 7.09 8.00 -1.79
N TYR A 321 6.50 7.06 -2.53
CA TYR A 321 7.02 6.53 -3.78
C TYR A 321 6.18 7.00 -4.97
N LEU A 322 6.87 7.43 -6.03
CA LEU A 322 6.27 7.76 -7.32
C LEU A 322 5.86 6.47 -8.02
N ILE A 323 4.56 6.21 -8.09
CA ILE A 323 4.04 5.06 -8.83
C ILE A 323 4.08 5.40 -10.33
N PRO A 324 4.86 4.67 -11.15
CA PRO A 324 4.91 4.95 -12.58
C PRO A 324 3.59 4.55 -13.25
N SER A 325 3.22 5.32 -14.26
CA SER A 325 2.12 5.00 -15.17
C SER A 325 2.59 4.08 -16.28
N LEU A 326 1.74 3.15 -16.69
CA LEU A 326 2.03 2.26 -17.82
C LEU A 326 1.61 2.94 -19.12
N VAL A 327 2.53 3.09 -20.06
CA VAL A 327 2.28 3.70 -21.37
C VAL A 327 2.57 2.71 -22.49
N LYS A 328 1.61 2.59 -23.42
CA LYS A 328 1.71 1.69 -24.57
C LYS A 328 1.85 2.51 -25.85
N ASP A 329 2.88 2.21 -26.62
CA ASP A 329 3.19 2.89 -27.88
C ASP A 329 3.51 1.83 -28.95
N GLY A 330 2.52 1.51 -29.78
CA GLY A 330 2.62 0.39 -30.73
C GLY A 330 2.93 -0.93 -30.01
N ASN A 331 4.09 -1.52 -30.33
CA ASN A 331 4.60 -2.75 -29.71
C ASN A 331 5.58 -2.48 -28.55
N ARG A 332 5.63 -1.25 -28.04
CA ARG A 332 6.54 -0.84 -26.96
C ARG A 332 5.75 -0.55 -25.69
N VAL A 333 6.42 -0.80 -24.58
CA VAL A 333 5.92 -0.50 -23.23
C VAL A 333 6.89 0.45 -22.56
N TRP A 334 6.31 1.48 -21.95
CA TRP A 334 7.01 2.52 -21.23
C TRP A 334 6.45 2.65 -19.81
N LEU A 335 7.33 2.98 -18.88
CA LEU A 335 6.96 3.40 -17.53
C LEU A 335 7.18 4.90 -17.44
N VAL A 336 6.17 5.65 -17.02
CA VAL A 336 6.23 7.13 -17.01
C VAL A 336 5.96 7.64 -15.62
N GLU A 337 6.89 8.43 -15.09
CA GLU A 337 6.77 9.05 -13.77
C GLU A 337 7.13 10.53 -13.82
N GLU A 338 6.79 11.26 -12.76
CA GLU A 338 7.16 12.67 -12.64
C GLU A 338 8.68 12.83 -12.59
N MET A 339 9.19 13.89 -13.22
CA MET A 339 10.61 14.23 -13.14
C MET A 339 10.96 14.70 -11.72
N LEU A 340 11.95 14.05 -11.11
CA LEU A 340 12.53 14.51 -9.86
C LEU A 340 13.57 15.63 -10.14
N PRO A 341 13.59 16.73 -9.35
CA PRO A 341 14.56 17.81 -9.55
C PRO A 341 16.02 17.37 -9.39
N GLU A 342 16.28 16.50 -8.41
CA GLU A 342 17.58 15.87 -8.16
C GLU A 342 17.38 14.39 -7.86
N PHE A 343 18.45 13.60 -7.97
CA PHE A 343 18.43 12.17 -7.73
C PHE A 343 19.54 11.76 -6.77
N HIS A 344 19.16 11.13 -5.68
CA HIS A 344 20.02 10.61 -4.63
C HIS A 344 19.70 9.14 -4.39
N ARG A 345 20.72 8.33 -4.10
CA ARG A 345 20.56 6.92 -3.72
C ARG A 345 21.08 6.75 -2.29
N TRP A 346 20.17 6.46 -1.36
CA TRP A 346 20.49 6.30 0.07
C TRP A 346 20.77 4.85 0.45
N SER A 347 20.14 3.89 -0.23
CA SER A 347 20.45 2.46 -0.09
C SER A 347 20.34 1.72 -1.41
N ASP A 348 20.97 0.55 -1.50
CA ASP A 348 20.78 -0.41 -2.59
C ASP A 348 19.85 -1.58 -2.19
N ASN A 349 19.62 -2.50 -3.11
CA ASN A 349 18.86 -3.74 -2.88
C ASN A 349 19.69 -4.85 -2.21
N ALA A 350 20.98 -4.62 -1.99
CA ALA A 350 21.82 -5.39 -1.06
C ALA A 350 21.93 -4.65 0.29
N THR A 351 21.02 -3.71 0.53
CA THR A 351 20.75 -3.05 1.80
C THR A 351 21.93 -2.33 2.45
N ARG A 352 22.95 -2.02 1.64
CA ARG A 352 24.05 -1.16 2.05
C ARG A 352 23.59 0.30 1.99
N PHE A 353 23.58 0.98 3.13
CA PHE A 353 23.33 2.41 3.17
C PHE A 353 24.54 3.16 2.65
N VAL A 354 24.34 3.87 1.54
CA VAL A 354 25.38 4.59 0.81
C VAL A 354 25.61 5.98 1.42
N LEU A 355 24.57 6.58 2.00
CA LEU A 355 24.59 7.91 2.61
C LEU A 355 24.09 7.84 4.06
N ASN A 356 24.89 8.35 5.00
CA ASN A 356 24.59 8.34 6.44
C ASN A 356 24.04 9.69 6.94
N GLU A 357 23.43 10.45 6.03
CA GLU A 357 22.73 11.69 6.35
C GLU A 357 21.38 11.39 7.02
N GLU A 358 20.69 12.42 7.49
CA GLU A 358 19.45 12.24 8.25
C GLU A 358 18.37 11.52 7.44
N GLU A 359 18.25 11.81 6.14
CA GLU A 359 17.43 11.08 5.18
C GLU A 359 17.73 9.58 5.19
N GLY A 360 19.01 9.21 5.13
CA GLY A 360 19.45 7.82 5.15
C GLY A 360 19.07 7.12 6.46
N ARG A 361 19.15 7.83 7.59
CA ARG A 361 18.80 7.29 8.92
C ARG A 361 17.30 7.06 9.09
N VAL A 362 16.47 7.92 8.50
CA VAL A 362 15.01 7.75 8.45
C VAL A 362 14.64 6.59 7.53
N LEU A 363 15.29 6.50 6.37
CA LEU A 363 15.05 5.43 5.41
C LEU A 363 15.51 4.06 5.95
N ALA A 364 16.62 4.01 6.71
CA ALA A 364 17.03 2.80 7.44
C ALA A 364 15.98 2.37 8.48
N ALA A 365 15.41 3.32 9.21
CA ALA A 365 14.29 3.04 10.11
C ALA A 365 13.03 2.59 9.36
N PHE A 366 12.78 3.11 8.16
CA PHE A 366 11.68 2.65 7.32
C PHE A 366 11.89 1.20 6.84
N THR A 367 13.10 0.85 6.38
CA THR A 367 13.46 -0.53 6.03
C THR A 367 13.20 -1.46 7.23
N HIS A 368 13.75 -1.14 8.41
CA HIS A 368 13.60 -1.91 9.65
C HIS A 368 12.12 -2.00 10.09
N TRP A 369 11.39 -0.89 10.03
CA TRP A 369 9.98 -0.84 10.36
C TRP A 369 9.16 -1.72 9.42
N SER A 370 9.43 -1.71 8.11
CA SER A 370 8.70 -2.52 7.13
C SER A 370 8.82 -4.02 7.41
N TYR A 371 10.00 -4.45 7.87
CA TYR A 371 10.26 -5.82 8.32
C TYR A 371 9.44 -6.19 9.56
N HIS A 372 9.55 -5.44 10.66
CA HIS A 372 8.77 -5.75 11.88
C HIS A 372 7.27 -5.67 11.65
N HIS A 373 6.83 -4.63 10.94
CA HIS A 373 5.41 -4.33 10.82
C HIS A 373 4.69 -5.23 9.83
N SER A 374 5.41 -5.77 8.84
CA SER A 374 4.89 -6.86 8.01
C SER A 374 4.77 -8.19 8.77
N GLY A 375 5.31 -8.30 9.99
CA GLY A 375 5.44 -9.55 10.72
C GLY A 375 6.57 -10.41 10.18
N GLN A 376 7.68 -9.78 9.78
CA GLN A 376 8.88 -10.43 9.21
C GLN A 376 8.64 -11.10 7.84
N ARG A 377 7.65 -10.61 7.08
CA ARG A 377 7.25 -11.24 5.81
C ARG A 377 7.78 -10.54 4.57
N LEU A 378 8.17 -9.27 4.69
CA LEU A 378 8.83 -8.52 3.64
C LEU A 378 9.67 -7.37 4.20
N ILE A 379 10.56 -6.83 3.38
CA ILE A 379 11.37 -5.66 3.69
C ILE A 379 11.50 -4.76 2.46
N VAL A 380 11.31 -3.45 2.62
CA VAL A 380 11.39 -2.47 1.52
C VAL A 380 12.78 -1.83 1.50
N THR A 381 13.45 -1.87 0.35
CA THR A 381 14.87 -1.51 0.17
C THR A 381 15.09 -0.70 -1.13
N ASP A 382 16.34 -0.46 -1.52
CA ASP A 382 16.74 0.35 -2.68
C ASP A 382 16.11 1.75 -2.66
N HIS A 383 16.37 2.48 -1.57
CA HIS A 383 15.83 3.81 -1.36
C HIS A 383 16.58 4.83 -2.22
N GLN A 384 15.96 5.24 -3.32
CA GLN A 384 16.46 6.27 -4.25
C GLN A 384 15.38 7.27 -4.67
N GLY A 385 15.75 8.53 -4.87
CA GLY A 385 14.80 9.61 -5.19
C GLY A 385 15.31 11.00 -4.82
N PHE A 386 14.41 11.84 -4.29
CA PHE A 386 14.63 13.25 -4.03
C PHE A 386 14.21 13.65 -2.61
N SER A 387 15.05 14.44 -1.93
CA SER A 387 14.70 15.12 -0.67
C SER A 387 14.45 16.60 -0.96
N SER A 388 13.28 17.12 -0.58
CA SER A 388 12.97 18.55 -0.76
C SER A 388 13.57 19.46 0.32
N GLY A 389 14.41 18.93 1.21
CA GLY A 389 14.92 19.61 2.41
C GLY A 389 13.85 19.86 3.50
N THR A 390 12.57 19.90 3.14
CA THR A 390 11.41 20.06 4.03
C THR A 390 10.93 18.74 4.65
N ARG A 391 11.85 17.80 4.88
CA ARG A 391 11.59 16.43 5.39
C ARG A 391 10.57 15.64 4.57
N GLN A 392 10.53 15.89 3.26
CA GLN A 392 9.74 15.09 2.33
C GLN A 392 10.68 14.31 1.42
N LEU A 393 10.50 12.99 1.43
CA LEU A 393 11.24 12.02 0.64
C LEU A 393 10.32 11.52 -0.47
N ARG A 394 10.65 11.90 -1.70
CA ARG A 394 9.98 11.47 -2.92
C ARG A 394 10.83 10.42 -3.61
N MET A 395 10.45 9.18 -3.44
CA MET A 395 11.22 8.00 -3.80
C MET A 395 10.73 7.41 -5.13
N THR A 396 11.56 6.62 -5.80
CA THR A 396 11.21 5.90 -7.03
C THR A 396 11.94 4.56 -7.08
N ASP A 397 11.49 3.66 -7.95
CA ASP A 397 12.11 2.35 -8.23
C ASP A 397 12.59 1.59 -6.96
N PRO A 398 11.70 1.29 -5.99
CA PRO A 398 12.07 0.49 -4.82
C PRO A 398 12.37 -0.95 -5.20
N SER A 399 13.09 -1.64 -4.29
CA SER A 399 13.04 -3.09 -4.17
C SER A 399 12.27 -3.53 -2.93
N VAL A 400 11.80 -4.77 -2.93
CA VAL A 400 11.04 -5.39 -1.83
C VAL A 400 11.45 -6.85 -1.70
N HIS A 401 12.19 -7.21 -0.65
CA HIS A 401 12.49 -8.62 -0.42
C HIS A 401 11.28 -9.31 0.22
N LEU A 402 10.80 -10.37 -0.42
CA LEU A 402 9.64 -11.14 0.02
C LEU A 402 10.15 -12.39 0.74
N LEU A 403 9.84 -12.50 2.02
CA LEU A 403 10.44 -13.48 2.95
C LEU A 403 9.49 -14.63 3.31
N HIS A 404 8.21 -14.47 3.00
CA HIS A 404 7.17 -15.42 3.38
C HIS A 404 6.45 -16.00 2.18
N ALA A 405 6.14 -17.30 2.24
CA ALA A 405 5.47 -18.05 1.17
C ALA A 405 4.09 -17.47 0.76
N ASP A 406 3.40 -16.76 1.64
CA ASP A 406 2.17 -16.03 1.28
C ASP A 406 2.40 -15.08 0.11
N PHE A 407 3.59 -14.49 0.00
CA PHE A 407 3.95 -13.57 -1.08
C PHE A 407 4.60 -14.28 -2.28
N GLN A 408 4.61 -15.61 -2.32
CA GLN A 408 5.25 -16.36 -3.41
C GLN A 408 4.64 -16.03 -4.78
N SER A 409 3.34 -15.74 -4.83
CA SER A 409 2.69 -15.26 -6.05
C SER A 409 3.24 -13.91 -6.54
N LEU A 410 3.86 -13.12 -5.66
CA LEU A 410 4.51 -11.85 -5.98
C LEU A 410 6.02 -11.98 -6.27
N VAL A 411 6.65 -13.12 -5.97
CA VAL A 411 8.10 -13.34 -6.20
C VAL A 411 8.45 -13.20 -7.68
N HIS A 412 7.62 -13.78 -8.56
CA HIS A 412 7.80 -13.61 -10.00
C HIS A 412 7.64 -12.17 -10.46
N TYR A 413 7.15 -11.26 -9.60
CA TYR A 413 6.93 -9.86 -9.90
C TYR A 413 8.01 -8.92 -9.36
N ASN A 414 9.14 -9.43 -8.85
CA ASN A 414 10.19 -8.58 -8.35
C ASN A 414 11.59 -9.11 -8.65
N ASP A 415 12.18 -8.65 -9.76
CA ASP A 415 13.55 -9.02 -10.15
C ASP A 415 14.62 -8.50 -9.17
N GLY A 416 14.27 -7.54 -8.30
CA GLY A 416 15.14 -7.04 -7.22
C GLY A 416 15.00 -7.80 -5.90
N ASN A 417 14.16 -8.85 -5.85
CA ASN A 417 13.91 -9.64 -4.65
C ASN A 417 15.07 -10.61 -4.38
N ASN A 418 15.98 -10.20 -3.49
CA ASN A 418 17.03 -11.06 -2.93
C ASN A 418 16.55 -11.94 -1.75
N GLU A 419 15.24 -12.02 -1.50
CA GLU A 419 14.63 -12.87 -0.47
C GLU A 419 15.36 -12.76 0.89
N GLU A 420 15.65 -13.90 1.51
CA GLU A 420 16.32 -14.00 2.81
C GLU A 420 17.73 -13.41 2.79
N GLN A 421 18.45 -13.49 1.67
CA GLN A 421 19.78 -12.89 1.55
C GLN A 421 19.70 -11.37 1.67
N GLY A 422 18.73 -10.73 1.02
CA GLY A 422 18.52 -9.29 1.14
C GLY A 422 18.14 -8.84 2.56
N ARG A 423 17.47 -9.72 3.33
CA ARG A 423 17.23 -9.48 4.76
C ARG A 423 18.50 -9.59 5.58
N HIS A 424 19.30 -10.64 5.37
CA HIS A 424 20.58 -10.84 6.06
C HIS A 424 21.56 -9.71 5.79
N ASP A 425 21.69 -9.28 4.53
CA ASP A 425 22.55 -8.16 4.15
C ASP A 425 22.15 -6.86 4.89
N PHE A 426 20.85 -6.67 5.17
CA PHE A 426 20.36 -5.51 5.89
C PHE A 426 20.68 -5.63 7.37
N GLU A 427 20.42 -6.79 7.94
CA GLU A 427 20.69 -7.09 9.35
C GLU A 427 22.16 -6.90 9.70
N ASP A 428 23.07 -7.40 8.86
CA ASP A 428 24.52 -7.27 9.05
C ASP A 428 24.98 -5.80 8.95
N GLY A 429 24.33 -5.00 8.11
CA GLY A 429 24.69 -3.60 7.85
C GLY A 429 23.94 -2.57 8.70
N HIS A 430 22.86 -2.95 9.38
CA HIS A 430 21.95 -2.01 10.04
C HIS A 430 22.32 -1.78 11.50
N THR A 431 22.40 -0.51 11.88
CA THR A 431 22.43 -0.10 13.29
C THR A 431 21.18 0.72 13.58
N CYS A 432 20.39 0.31 14.56
CA CYS A 432 19.16 1.01 14.94
C CYS A 432 19.42 2.51 15.14
N THR A 433 18.73 3.33 14.34
CA THR A 433 18.78 4.79 14.44
C THR A 433 17.84 5.29 15.55
N PRO A 434 17.94 6.56 15.98
CA PRO A 434 16.97 7.16 16.91
C PRO A 434 15.51 7.05 16.41
N TRP A 435 15.31 7.01 15.10
CA TRP A 435 13.98 6.78 14.50
C TRP A 435 13.48 5.35 14.74
N CYS A 436 14.36 4.35 14.71
CA CYS A 436 14.01 2.97 15.08
C CYS A 436 13.60 2.89 16.55
N GLN A 437 14.35 3.58 17.42
CA GLN A 437 14.08 3.64 18.87
C GLN A 437 12.77 4.35 19.17
N LEU A 438 12.51 5.48 18.51
CA LEU A 438 11.25 6.24 18.63
C LEU A 438 10.04 5.39 18.23
N LEU A 439 10.18 4.58 17.18
CA LEU A 439 9.15 3.65 16.73
C LEU A 439 9.01 2.40 17.60
N GLY A 440 9.84 2.26 18.64
CA GLY A 440 9.83 1.10 19.53
C GLY A 440 10.18 -0.22 18.83
N LEU A 441 11.02 -0.17 17.79
CA LEU A 441 11.43 -1.36 17.06
C LEU A 441 12.41 -2.18 17.89
N GLU A 442 12.16 -3.49 17.98
CA GLU A 442 13.12 -4.44 18.55
C GLU A 442 14.38 -4.46 17.68
N HIS A 443 15.54 -4.70 18.31
CA HIS A 443 16.76 -4.90 17.55
C HIS A 443 16.60 -6.15 16.66
N MET A 444 17.10 -6.09 15.43
CA MET A 444 17.23 -7.31 14.64
C MET A 444 18.36 -8.12 15.27
N GLU A 445 17.99 -9.10 16.08
CA GLU A 445 18.97 -10.03 16.63
C GLU A 445 19.52 -10.85 15.45
N ALA A 446 20.81 -10.69 15.17
CA ALA A 446 21.52 -11.60 14.29
C ALA A 446 21.14 -13.03 14.70
N PRO A 447 20.73 -13.90 13.75
CA PRO A 447 20.36 -15.26 14.09
C PRO A 447 21.48 -15.86 14.93
N PRO A 448 21.17 -16.60 16.01
CA PRO A 448 22.20 -17.25 16.80
C PRO A 448 23.10 -17.99 15.84
N ALA A 449 24.40 -17.67 15.87
CA ALA A 449 25.38 -18.25 14.96
C ALA A 449 25.12 -19.74 14.92
N GLN A 450 24.69 -20.25 13.76
CA GLN A 450 24.52 -21.68 13.61
C GLN A 450 25.92 -22.25 13.77
N ASP A 451 26.17 -22.89 14.91
CA ASP A 451 27.40 -23.64 15.17
C ASP A 451 27.54 -24.67 14.05
N THR A 452 28.27 -24.30 13.00
CA THR A 452 28.58 -25.14 11.84
C THR A 452 29.76 -26.07 12.14
N ASP A 453 30.16 -26.16 13.41
CA ASP A 453 31.27 -26.98 13.91
C ASP A 453 30.83 -28.37 14.40
N ALA A 454 29.62 -28.83 14.07
CA ALA A 454 29.22 -30.22 14.31
C ALA A 454 29.22 -31.02 13.00
N ASP A 455 30.14 -31.98 12.92
CA ASP A 455 30.12 -33.16 12.04
C ASP A 455 30.70 -33.03 10.61
N ASN A 456 31.97 -32.63 10.50
CA ASN A 456 32.82 -32.99 9.35
C ASN A 456 34.10 -33.77 9.74
N ASP A 457 34.08 -34.42 10.92
CA ASP A 457 35.08 -35.42 11.31
C ASP A 457 34.41 -36.81 11.31
N GLU A 458 34.13 -37.39 10.14
CA GLU A 458 34.07 -38.85 9.88
C GLU A 458 33.64 -39.12 8.42
N GLU A 459 34.62 -39.18 7.49
CA GLU A 459 34.78 -40.29 6.50
C GLU A 459 36.13 -40.21 5.75
#